data_AF-A0A9W8A262-F1
#
_entry.id   AF-A0A9W8A262-F1
#
_cell.length_a   1.000
_cell.length_b   1.000
_cell.length_c   1.000
_cell.angle_alpha   90.00
_cell.angle_beta   90.00
_cell.angle_gamma   90.00
#
_symmetry.space_group_name_H-M   'P 1'
#
loop_
_entity.id
_entity.type
_entity.pdbx_description
1 polymer ?
#
loop_
_entity_poly.entity_id
_entity_poly.type
_entity_poly.pdbx_seq_one_letter_code
_entity_poly.pdbx_strand_id
1 'polypeptide(L)'
;MTLPKESTDTGLLKTILEKLENIESSIQTKSAMTDNEQGDTETQSKAPISPSVPASKAAGISPPSPTSLKDNVYESHVILTTYPNQVGIKPISLKWGATSAQERGPIVASRHPQSIRIRNAIGAYGGSYCIYRALAVAIGDLSPNHRPDYTNTEPPFTFGHPAQWDDPEKIVSIDPWGHLTVESFGDQISKGIDIRPTIAVTRAHMKLAEVDEAIEQGRLAKDGDVVTSEGQLKVLKAAIEPVWYLPGVAKRFGIGETLLRRALFEDTGGMYPELITRPDLKVFLPPIGGLTVYIFGDPEKISDPSQKLTMRVHDECNGSDVFGSDICTCRPYLIYGIEQCVKTAQEGGVGAIVYFRKEGRALGEVTKYLVYNARKRQEGGDTAANYFKRTECIAGVKDMRFQALMPDVLHWLGIKKIDRFISMSNMKYNAITGSGIDILERVSIPEDMIPEDSQVEIKAKIADGYFTTENAPTEKDLVNTRGRDWDDIHH
;
A
#
# COMPACT_ATOMS: atom_id res chain seq x y z
N MET A 1 4.01 -63.51 -9.51
CA MET A 1 3.09 -62.66 -8.73
C MET A 1 2.27 -61.85 -9.71
N THR A 2 0.96 -62.06 -9.66
CA THR A 2 -0.09 -61.59 -10.57
C THR A 2 -0.52 -60.16 -10.23
N LEU A 3 -0.67 -59.30 -11.24
CA LEU A 3 -1.27 -57.96 -11.12
C LEU A 3 -2.81 -58.05 -11.13
N PRO A 4 -3.57 -57.17 -10.43
CA PRO A 4 -5.03 -57.18 -10.46
C PRO A 4 -5.58 -56.40 -11.67
N LYS A 5 -6.72 -56.88 -12.20
CA LYS A 5 -7.51 -56.25 -13.27
C LYS A 5 -8.34 -55.08 -12.75
N GLU A 6 -8.32 -53.95 -13.45
CA GLU A 6 -9.23 -52.82 -13.24
C GLU A 6 -10.64 -53.17 -13.78
N SER A 7 -11.68 -52.85 -13.01
CA SER A 7 -13.08 -52.85 -13.47
C SER A 7 -13.51 -51.42 -13.78
N THR A 8 -13.87 -51.15 -15.04
CA THR A 8 -14.43 -49.87 -15.48
C THR A 8 -15.89 -49.75 -15.06
N ASP A 9 -16.19 -48.79 -14.19
CA ASP A 9 -17.55 -48.43 -13.76
C ASP A 9 -18.25 -47.59 -14.83
N THR A 10 -19.01 -48.26 -15.70
CA THR A 10 -19.78 -47.65 -16.80
C THR A 10 -21.00 -46.84 -16.33
N GLY A 11 -21.35 -46.88 -15.04
CA GLY A 11 -22.51 -46.16 -14.50
C GLY A 11 -22.27 -44.66 -14.38
N LEU A 12 -21.09 -44.27 -13.90
CA LEU A 12 -20.75 -42.86 -13.63
C LEU A 12 -20.67 -42.02 -14.90
N LEU A 13 -20.13 -42.60 -15.98
CA LEU A 13 -20.01 -41.95 -17.30
C LEU A 13 -21.38 -41.65 -17.93
N LYS A 14 -22.36 -42.53 -17.71
CA LYS A 14 -23.72 -42.36 -18.25
C LYS A 14 -24.47 -41.23 -17.53
N THR A 15 -24.30 -41.12 -16.21
CA THR A 15 -24.90 -40.03 -15.40
C THR A 15 -24.27 -38.67 -15.71
N ILE A 16 -23.00 -38.62 -16.10
CA ILE A 16 -22.33 -37.37 -16.50
C ILE A 16 -22.84 -36.90 -17.87
N LEU A 17 -23.03 -37.82 -18.83
CA LEU A 17 -23.55 -37.49 -20.16
C LEU A 17 -24.99 -36.96 -20.11
N GLU A 18 -25.88 -37.58 -19.33
CA GLU A 18 -27.26 -37.09 -19.16
C GLU A 18 -27.33 -35.71 -18.48
N LYS A 19 -26.36 -35.38 -17.62
CA LYS A 19 -26.28 -34.03 -17.02
C LYS A 19 -25.78 -32.97 -17.99
N LEU A 20 -24.92 -33.34 -18.95
CA LEU A 20 -24.40 -32.42 -19.97
C LEU A 20 -25.46 -32.08 -21.02
N GLU A 21 -26.26 -33.06 -21.49
CA GLU A 21 -27.34 -32.81 -22.46
C GLU A 21 -28.44 -31.87 -21.89
N ASN A 22 -28.74 -31.96 -20.60
CA ASN A 22 -29.70 -31.06 -19.94
C ASN A 22 -29.20 -29.62 -19.80
N ILE A 23 -27.87 -29.42 -19.74
CA ILE A 23 -27.25 -28.09 -19.67
C ILE A 23 -27.28 -27.42 -21.06
N GLU A 24 -27.01 -28.16 -22.14
CA GLU A 24 -27.08 -27.62 -23.51
C GLU A 24 -28.51 -27.20 -23.90
N SER A 25 -29.52 -27.99 -23.54
CA SER A 25 -30.94 -27.67 -23.71
C SER A 25 -31.34 -26.35 -23.01
N SER A 26 -30.84 -26.14 -21.79
CA SER A 26 -31.12 -24.92 -21.01
C SER A 26 -30.45 -23.67 -21.56
N ILE A 27 -29.32 -23.82 -22.26
CA ILE A 27 -28.57 -22.70 -22.86
C ILE A 27 -29.23 -22.26 -24.19
N GLN A 28 -29.71 -23.21 -25.02
CA GLN A 28 -30.41 -22.87 -26.27
C GLN A 28 -31.74 -22.15 -26.04
N THR A 29 -32.44 -22.45 -24.93
CA THR A 29 -33.74 -21.84 -24.64
C THR A 29 -33.63 -20.38 -24.15
N LYS A 30 -32.47 -19.98 -23.58
CA LYS A 30 -32.24 -18.60 -23.12
C LYS A 30 -31.73 -17.65 -24.21
N SER A 31 -31.20 -18.18 -25.32
CA SER A 31 -30.70 -17.35 -26.44
C SER A 31 -31.80 -16.92 -27.42
N ALA A 32 -33.03 -17.41 -27.29
CA ALA A 32 -34.14 -17.17 -28.22
C ALA A 32 -35.16 -16.10 -27.74
N MET A 33 -34.90 -15.40 -26.62
CA MET A 33 -35.85 -14.44 -26.01
C MET A 33 -35.36 -12.99 -25.91
N THR A 34 -34.28 -12.62 -26.60
CA THR A 34 -33.84 -11.23 -26.71
C THR A 34 -33.58 -10.89 -28.17
N ASP A 35 -34.65 -10.66 -28.93
CA ASP A 35 -34.64 -9.91 -30.20
C ASP A 35 -36.09 -9.71 -30.66
N ASN A 36 -36.74 -8.66 -30.16
CA ASN A 36 -37.82 -7.94 -30.85
C ASN A 36 -38.34 -6.80 -29.97
N GLU A 37 -38.09 -5.56 -30.39
CA GLU A 37 -39.13 -4.54 -30.63
C GLU A 37 -38.47 -3.14 -30.74
N GLN A 38 -38.29 -2.71 -31.98
CA GLN A 38 -38.29 -1.29 -32.36
C GLN A 38 -39.74 -0.90 -32.67
N GLY A 39 -40.21 0.19 -32.07
CA GLY A 39 -41.50 0.78 -32.38
C GLY A 39 -41.56 2.22 -31.91
N ASP A 40 -41.47 3.15 -32.86
CA ASP A 40 -41.77 4.57 -32.70
C ASP A 40 -43.22 4.77 -32.21
N THR A 41 -43.42 5.73 -31.31
CA THR A 41 -44.64 6.57 -31.31
C THR A 41 -44.44 7.83 -30.48
N GLU A 42 -44.58 8.97 -31.15
CA GLU A 42 -44.78 10.28 -30.55
C GLU A 42 -46.06 10.32 -29.71
N THR A 43 -46.02 10.96 -28.54
CA THR A 43 -47.19 11.64 -27.99
C THR A 43 -46.78 12.75 -27.01
N GLN A 44 -47.27 13.95 -27.28
CA GLN A 44 -47.16 15.14 -26.43
C GLN A 44 -48.12 15.04 -25.23
N SER A 45 -47.70 15.43 -24.02
CA SER A 45 -48.36 16.52 -23.26
C SER A 45 -47.73 16.82 -21.88
N LYS A 46 -47.33 18.09 -21.75
CA LYS A 46 -47.39 19.03 -20.61
C LYS A 46 -47.18 18.53 -19.16
N ALA A 47 -46.10 19.04 -18.55
CA ALA A 47 -45.95 19.23 -17.10
C ALA A 47 -45.75 20.74 -16.77
N PRO A 48 -46.15 21.21 -15.56
CA PRO A 48 -46.37 22.62 -15.27
C PRO A 48 -45.14 23.39 -14.77
N ILE A 49 -45.26 24.70 -14.88
CA ILE A 49 -44.29 25.76 -14.59
C ILE A 49 -44.04 25.90 -13.07
N SER A 50 -42.79 26.12 -12.69
CA SER A 50 -42.38 26.70 -11.39
C SER A 50 -41.06 27.49 -11.55
N PRO A 51 -40.79 28.47 -10.67
CA PRO A 51 -40.30 29.78 -11.08
C PRO A 51 -38.77 29.92 -11.12
N SER A 52 -38.33 30.81 -12.00
CA SER A 52 -36.95 31.23 -12.25
C SER A 52 -36.32 31.94 -11.05
N VAL A 53 -35.19 31.41 -10.58
CA VAL A 53 -34.18 32.14 -9.78
C VAL A 53 -32.99 32.46 -10.71
N PRO A 54 -32.36 33.65 -10.63
CA PRO A 54 -31.35 34.06 -11.62
C PRO A 54 -30.06 33.26 -11.44
N ALA A 55 -29.62 32.57 -12.48
CA ALA A 55 -28.32 31.91 -12.51
C ALA A 55 -27.19 32.94 -12.47
N SER A 56 -26.44 32.97 -11.36
CA SER A 56 -25.09 33.53 -11.34
C SER A 56 -24.23 32.77 -12.35
N LYS A 57 -23.52 33.48 -13.23
CA LYS A 57 -22.58 32.92 -14.19
C LYS A 57 -21.52 32.05 -13.48
N ALA A 58 -21.76 30.74 -13.45
CA ALA A 58 -20.71 29.77 -13.25
C ALA A 58 -19.82 29.83 -14.50
N ALA A 59 -18.55 30.21 -14.31
CA ALA A 59 -17.54 30.06 -15.33
C ALA A 59 -17.40 28.57 -15.65
N GLY A 60 -18.04 28.14 -16.74
CA GLY A 60 -17.83 26.81 -17.29
C GLY A 60 -16.36 26.67 -17.65
N ILE A 61 -15.67 25.76 -16.99
CA ILE A 61 -14.39 25.25 -17.45
C ILE A 61 -14.72 24.43 -18.69
N SER A 62 -14.72 25.08 -19.85
CA SER A 62 -14.62 24.37 -21.12
C SER A 62 -13.26 23.65 -21.13
N PRO A 63 -13.17 22.39 -21.58
CA PRO A 63 -11.86 21.81 -21.86
C PRO A 63 -11.15 22.76 -22.83
N PRO A 64 -9.85 23.03 -22.65
CA PRO A 64 -9.12 23.85 -23.60
C PRO A 64 -9.34 23.24 -24.99
N SER A 65 -9.75 24.08 -25.94
CA SER A 65 -9.69 23.75 -27.36
C SER A 65 -8.31 23.17 -27.64
N PRO A 66 -8.16 22.17 -28.53
CA PRO A 66 -6.86 21.59 -28.85
C PRO A 66 -6.06 22.65 -29.61
N THR A 67 -5.47 23.59 -28.88
CA THR A 67 -4.32 24.36 -29.32
C THR A 67 -3.30 23.33 -29.75
N SER A 68 -2.89 23.40 -31.02
CA SER A 68 -1.85 22.60 -31.66
C SER A 68 -0.77 22.15 -30.67
N LEU A 69 -0.96 20.98 -30.07
CA LEU A 69 0.05 20.38 -29.20
C LEU A 69 1.20 20.06 -30.12
N LYS A 70 2.35 20.67 -29.84
CA LYS A 70 3.58 20.57 -30.64
C LYS A 70 3.87 19.09 -30.95
N ASP A 71 3.82 18.72 -32.22
CA ASP A 71 3.85 17.34 -32.72
C ASP A 71 5.12 16.52 -32.42
N ASN A 72 6.02 16.92 -31.50
CA ASN A 72 7.09 16.04 -31.02
C ASN A 72 7.65 16.51 -29.66
N VAL A 73 7.02 16.08 -28.56
CA VAL A 73 7.60 16.18 -27.21
C VAL A 73 8.78 15.22 -27.03
N TYR A 74 8.81 14.12 -27.77
CA TYR A 74 9.84 13.10 -27.73
C TYR A 74 10.64 13.04 -29.04
N GLU A 75 11.84 12.48 -28.99
CA GLU A 75 12.58 12.12 -30.20
C GLU A 75 11.84 11.02 -30.97
N SER A 76 12.02 10.96 -32.30
CA SER A 76 11.41 9.94 -33.16
C SER A 76 11.90 8.52 -32.88
N HIS A 77 13.04 8.37 -32.20
CA HIS A 77 13.63 7.09 -31.86
C HIS A 77 13.37 6.72 -30.40
N VAL A 78 12.67 5.60 -30.18
CA VAL A 78 12.40 5.06 -28.84
C VAL A 78 13.33 3.89 -28.56
N ILE A 79 14.16 4.02 -27.53
CA ILE A 79 15.00 2.93 -27.03
C ILE A 79 14.10 1.98 -26.22
N LEU A 80 13.72 0.83 -26.75
CA LEU A 80 12.85 -0.10 -26.00
C LEU A 80 13.56 -0.70 -24.78
N THR A 81 14.81 -1.13 -24.96
CA THR A 81 15.66 -1.62 -23.88
C THR A 81 17.13 -1.33 -24.17
N THR A 82 17.97 -1.49 -23.16
CA THR A 82 19.44 -1.45 -23.27
C THR A 82 19.96 -2.81 -22.88
N TYR A 83 21.00 -3.33 -23.55
CA TYR A 83 21.58 -4.64 -23.24
C TYR A 83 22.97 -4.53 -22.61
N PRO A 84 23.39 -5.45 -21.72
CA PRO A 84 24.67 -5.34 -21.01
C PRO A 84 25.89 -5.32 -21.93
N ASN A 85 25.83 -6.06 -23.05
CA ASN A 85 26.92 -6.17 -24.01
C ASN A 85 26.84 -5.13 -25.14
N GLN A 86 25.89 -4.19 -25.08
CA GLN A 86 25.74 -3.17 -26.09
C GLN A 86 26.81 -2.08 -25.91
N VAL A 87 27.44 -1.67 -27.01
CA VAL A 87 28.47 -0.63 -27.00
C VAL A 87 27.94 0.67 -26.39
N GLY A 88 28.67 1.22 -25.43
CA GLY A 88 28.33 2.46 -24.74
C GLY A 88 27.31 2.32 -23.61
N ILE A 89 26.84 1.11 -23.30
CA ILE A 89 26.05 0.82 -22.09
C ILE A 89 27.01 0.40 -20.98
N LYS A 90 27.08 1.20 -19.90
CA LYS A 90 27.94 0.96 -18.75
C LYS A 90 27.21 1.38 -17.47
N PRO A 91 26.36 0.50 -16.90
CA PRO A 91 25.67 0.76 -15.64
C PRO A 91 26.63 1.20 -14.54
N ILE A 92 26.23 2.19 -13.73
CA ILE A 92 26.95 2.55 -12.51
C ILE A 92 26.94 1.35 -11.57
N SER A 93 28.11 0.97 -11.07
CA SER A 93 28.22 -0.10 -10.09
C SER A 93 27.40 0.22 -8.85
N LEU A 94 26.66 -0.77 -8.35
CA LEU A 94 25.83 -0.64 -7.16
C LEU A 94 26.14 -1.79 -6.21
N LYS A 95 26.63 -1.47 -5.01
CA LYS A 95 26.94 -2.44 -3.96
C LYS A 95 25.92 -2.32 -2.82
N TRP A 96 24.87 -3.14 -2.87
CA TRP A 96 23.85 -3.16 -1.81
C TRP A 96 24.46 -3.57 -0.47
N GLY A 97 24.07 -2.91 0.62
CA GLY A 97 24.66 -3.12 1.96
C GLY A 97 26.09 -2.57 2.12
N ALA A 98 26.54 -1.64 1.28
CA ALA A 98 27.82 -0.97 1.51
C ALA A 98 27.72 0.08 2.63
N THR A 99 28.82 0.23 3.38
CA THR A 99 28.89 1.04 4.62
C THR A 99 28.89 2.55 4.40
N SER A 100 29.09 2.99 3.16
CA SER A 100 29.02 4.40 2.79
C SER A 100 28.22 4.57 1.50
N ALA A 101 27.56 5.72 1.35
CA ALA A 101 26.82 6.06 0.15
C ALA A 101 27.71 6.03 -1.10
N GLN A 102 28.97 6.48 -1.00
CA GLN A 102 29.91 6.52 -2.12
C GLN A 102 30.32 5.11 -2.58
N GLU A 103 30.57 4.19 -1.64
CA GLU A 103 30.84 2.78 -1.98
C GLU A 103 29.58 2.07 -2.50
N ARG A 104 28.41 2.39 -1.94
CA ARG A 104 27.11 1.86 -2.38
C ARG A 104 26.81 2.27 -3.82
N GLY A 105 27.11 3.52 -4.18
CA GLY A 105 26.79 4.15 -5.46
C GLY A 105 25.35 4.66 -5.53
N PRO A 106 24.97 5.59 -6.43
CA PRO A 106 23.60 6.09 -6.53
C PRO A 106 22.67 5.06 -7.19
N ILE A 107 21.38 5.13 -6.88
CA ILE A 107 20.35 4.49 -7.72
C ILE A 107 20.07 5.43 -8.87
N VAL A 108 20.09 4.88 -10.08
CA VAL A 108 19.72 5.57 -11.33
C VAL A 108 18.72 4.68 -12.05
N ALA A 109 17.44 5.07 -11.99
CA ALA A 109 16.35 4.40 -12.73
C ALA A 109 15.93 5.18 -13.99
N SER A 110 16.30 6.47 -14.07
CA SER A 110 15.82 7.38 -15.09
C SER A 110 16.21 6.98 -16.51
N ARG A 111 15.27 7.23 -17.42
CA ARG A 111 15.44 7.08 -18.86
C ARG A 111 15.90 8.36 -19.56
N HIS A 112 16.30 9.38 -18.80
CA HIS A 112 16.89 10.61 -19.32
C HIS A 112 18.07 10.29 -20.27
N PRO A 113 18.30 11.03 -21.37
CA PRO A 113 19.34 10.72 -22.35
C PRO A 113 20.75 10.55 -21.76
N GLN A 114 21.09 11.32 -20.73
CA GLN A 114 22.38 11.22 -20.02
C GLN A 114 22.44 10.06 -19.00
N SER A 115 21.29 9.50 -18.60
CA SER A 115 21.18 8.46 -17.56
C SER A 115 20.95 7.07 -18.13
N ILE A 116 20.24 6.94 -19.27
CA ILE A 116 19.77 5.65 -19.81
C ILE A 116 20.90 4.64 -20.08
N ARG A 117 22.09 5.13 -20.41
CA ARG A 117 23.28 4.30 -20.70
C ARG A 117 24.04 3.85 -19.45
N ILE A 118 23.76 4.49 -18.31
CA ILE A 118 24.48 4.30 -17.04
C ILE A 118 23.54 3.88 -15.90
N ARG A 119 22.24 3.73 -16.16
CA ARG A 119 21.24 3.31 -15.18
C ARG A 119 21.56 1.93 -14.61
N ASN A 120 21.22 1.74 -13.34
CA ASN A 120 21.45 0.50 -12.59
C ASN A 120 20.17 -0.04 -11.91
N ALA A 121 19.02 0.57 -12.19
CA ALA A 121 17.72 0.13 -11.68
C ALA A 121 16.65 0.02 -12.78
N ILE A 122 15.67 -0.83 -12.52
CA ILE A 122 14.45 -1.04 -13.29
C ILE A 122 13.33 -0.16 -12.67
N GLY A 123 12.34 0.27 -13.46
CA GLY A 123 11.21 1.04 -12.96
C GLY A 123 11.37 2.54 -13.15
N ALA A 124 10.74 3.32 -12.28
CA ALA A 124 10.79 4.78 -12.29
C ALA A 124 10.68 5.34 -10.87
N TYR A 125 11.26 6.53 -10.65
CA TYR A 125 11.02 7.31 -9.42
C TYR A 125 9.57 7.80 -9.34
N GLY A 126 9.09 8.07 -8.13
CA GLY A 126 7.73 8.58 -7.89
C GLY A 126 6.75 7.52 -7.42
N GLY A 127 7.16 6.26 -7.27
CA GLY A 127 6.25 5.13 -7.04
C GLY A 127 5.09 5.13 -8.03
N SER A 128 3.86 4.96 -7.55
CA SER A 128 2.65 5.03 -8.40
C SER A 128 2.43 6.39 -9.08
N TYR A 129 3.05 7.48 -8.61
CA TYR A 129 2.92 8.81 -9.22
C TYR A 129 3.74 9.00 -10.49
N CYS A 130 4.63 8.05 -10.83
CA CYS A 130 5.42 8.14 -12.06
C CYS A 130 4.55 8.21 -13.33
N ILE A 131 3.34 7.62 -13.29
CA ILE A 131 2.39 7.63 -14.40
C ILE A 131 1.78 9.02 -14.60
N TYR A 132 1.40 9.71 -13.52
CA TYR A 132 0.93 11.09 -13.60
C TYR A 132 2.03 12.04 -14.10
N ARG A 133 3.27 11.82 -13.66
CA ARG A 133 4.42 12.56 -14.21
C ARG A 133 4.56 12.33 -15.72
N ALA A 134 4.42 11.09 -16.19
CA ALA A 134 4.49 10.78 -17.61
C ALA A 134 3.37 11.47 -18.41
N LEU A 135 2.15 11.53 -17.86
CA LEU A 135 1.03 12.26 -18.46
C LEU A 135 1.31 13.76 -18.52
N ALA A 136 1.80 14.36 -17.44
CA ALA A 136 2.18 15.78 -17.40
C ALA A 136 3.25 16.11 -18.47
N VAL A 137 4.19 15.19 -18.72
CA VAL A 137 5.15 15.34 -19.82
C VAL A 137 4.44 15.27 -21.17
N ALA A 138 3.57 14.28 -21.38
CA ALA A 138 2.88 14.07 -22.65
C ALA A 138 2.00 15.26 -23.07
N ILE A 139 1.35 15.92 -22.12
CA ILE A 139 0.52 17.11 -22.38
C ILE A 139 1.32 18.42 -22.41
N GLY A 140 2.63 18.37 -22.13
CA GLY A 140 3.54 19.53 -22.20
C GLY A 140 3.65 20.36 -20.92
N ASP A 141 3.00 19.97 -19.83
CA ASP A 141 3.08 20.65 -18.52
C ASP A 141 4.45 20.47 -17.85
N LEU A 142 5.16 19.40 -18.19
CA LEU A 142 6.51 19.13 -17.70
C LEU A 142 7.47 18.81 -18.86
N SER A 143 8.66 19.41 -18.87
CA SER A 143 9.69 19.02 -19.83
C SER A 143 10.10 17.54 -19.62
N PRO A 144 10.25 16.72 -20.68
CA PRO A 144 10.78 15.36 -20.56
C PRO A 144 12.14 15.32 -19.86
N ASN A 145 12.94 16.38 -20.06
CA ASN A 145 14.28 16.55 -19.51
C ASN A 145 14.30 17.47 -18.27
N HIS A 146 13.14 17.73 -17.66
CA HIS A 146 13.08 18.51 -16.43
C HIS A 146 13.95 17.87 -15.35
N ARG A 147 14.86 18.68 -14.81
CA ARG A 147 15.71 18.36 -13.67
C ARG A 147 15.14 19.04 -12.44
N PRO A 148 14.77 18.27 -11.41
CA PRO A 148 14.38 18.85 -10.13
C PRO A 148 15.53 19.70 -9.57
N ASP A 149 15.17 20.85 -9.00
CA ASP A 149 16.08 21.63 -8.15
C ASP A 149 15.93 21.14 -6.71
N TYR A 150 17.03 20.67 -6.12
CA TYR A 150 17.09 20.16 -4.75
C TYR A 150 17.72 21.17 -3.77
N THR A 151 17.85 22.44 -4.17
CA THR A 151 18.33 23.49 -3.28
C THR A 151 17.39 23.64 -2.09
N ASN A 152 17.96 23.65 -0.87
CA ASN A 152 17.23 23.77 0.40
C ASN A 152 16.22 22.64 0.67
N THR A 153 16.48 21.42 0.18
CA THR A 153 15.64 20.24 0.44
C THR A 153 16.24 19.27 1.45
N GLU A 154 17.26 19.69 2.20
CA GLU A 154 17.88 18.89 3.25
C GLU A 154 16.86 18.52 4.34
N PRO A 155 16.96 17.30 4.92
CA PRO A 155 16.05 16.88 5.97
C PRO A 155 16.28 17.72 7.25
N PRO A 156 15.21 18.11 7.98
CA PRO A 156 15.33 18.89 9.22
C PRO A 156 15.76 18.04 10.43
N PHE A 157 16.13 16.78 10.20
CA PHE A 157 16.61 15.83 11.18
C PHE A 157 17.49 14.80 10.47
N THR A 158 18.68 14.58 11.00
CA THR A 158 19.62 13.57 10.49
C THR A 158 19.45 12.30 11.31
N PHE A 159 18.94 11.25 10.67
CA PHE A 159 18.93 9.93 11.29
C PHE A 159 20.38 9.44 11.44
N GLY A 160 20.64 8.70 12.51
CA GLY A 160 21.92 7.99 12.65
C GLY A 160 22.12 6.94 11.55
N HIS A 161 23.28 6.31 11.55
CA HIS A 161 23.62 5.20 10.65
C HIS A 161 23.52 3.86 11.40
N PRO A 162 22.32 3.27 11.56
CA PRO A 162 22.18 2.00 12.25
C PRO A 162 22.84 0.89 11.43
N ALA A 163 23.51 -0.06 12.09
CA ALA A 163 24.24 -1.15 11.45
C ALA A 163 23.38 -1.99 10.47
N GLN A 164 22.05 -1.95 10.63
CA GLN A 164 21.10 -2.58 9.71
C GLN A 164 21.16 -2.02 8.28
N TRP A 165 21.67 -0.80 8.06
CA TRP A 165 21.86 -0.24 6.72
C TRP A 165 23.01 -0.93 5.96
N ASP A 166 23.98 -1.48 6.69
CA ASP A 166 25.16 -2.16 6.16
C ASP A 166 24.90 -3.65 5.91
N ASP A 167 23.76 -4.16 6.35
CA ASP A 167 23.37 -5.55 6.13
C ASP A 167 22.49 -5.65 4.88
N PRO A 168 22.98 -6.28 3.79
CA PRO A 168 22.26 -6.37 2.52
C PRO A 168 20.97 -7.19 2.61
N GLU A 169 20.72 -7.90 3.72
CA GLU A 169 19.54 -8.73 3.92
C GLU A 169 18.52 -8.12 4.89
N LYS A 170 18.91 -7.10 5.67
CA LYS A 170 18.00 -6.43 6.63
C LYS A 170 17.02 -5.51 5.94
N ILE A 171 17.51 -4.68 5.00
CA ILE A 171 16.69 -3.72 4.28
C ILE A 171 16.78 -4.04 2.78
N VAL A 172 15.66 -4.50 2.21
CA VAL A 172 15.58 -4.98 0.82
C VAL A 172 14.46 -4.34 0.02
N SER A 173 13.59 -3.55 0.64
CA SER A 173 12.39 -2.95 0.02
C SER A 173 12.31 -1.42 0.05
N ILE A 174 13.30 -0.76 0.66
CA ILE A 174 13.50 0.69 0.64
C ILE A 174 14.98 1.01 0.45
N ASP A 175 15.33 2.24 0.06
CA ASP A 175 16.71 2.69 -0.06
C ASP A 175 17.22 3.26 1.28
N PRO A 176 18.16 2.61 1.99
CA PRO A 176 18.67 3.14 3.26
C PRO A 176 19.24 4.56 3.14
N TRP A 177 19.86 4.87 1.99
CA TRP A 177 20.50 6.16 1.69
C TRP A 177 19.55 7.17 1.04
N GLY A 178 18.27 6.83 0.84
CA GLY A 178 17.34 7.59 0.00
C GLY A 178 17.15 9.05 0.42
N HIS A 179 17.26 9.34 1.72
CA HIS A 179 17.14 10.69 2.30
C HIS A 179 18.44 11.51 2.24
N LEU A 180 19.59 10.84 2.03
CA LEU A 180 20.90 11.47 1.90
C LEU A 180 21.34 11.61 0.45
N THR A 181 20.45 11.34 -0.50
CA THR A 181 20.75 11.29 -1.95
C THR A 181 21.41 12.57 -2.45
N VAL A 182 20.84 13.72 -2.08
CA VAL A 182 21.31 15.03 -2.56
C VAL A 182 22.69 15.35 -1.99
N GLU A 183 22.89 15.09 -0.69
CA GLU A 183 24.17 15.29 0.00
C GLU A 183 25.25 14.34 -0.54
N SER A 184 24.92 13.06 -0.70
CA SER A 184 25.88 12.00 -1.05
C SER A 184 26.29 12.02 -2.51
N PHE A 185 25.41 12.50 -3.40
CA PHE A 185 25.58 12.42 -4.85
C PHE A 185 25.39 13.76 -5.59
N GLY A 186 25.52 14.89 -4.88
CA GLY A 186 25.37 16.24 -5.45
C GLY A 186 26.30 16.52 -6.64
N ASP A 187 27.52 15.97 -6.61
CA ASP A 187 28.48 16.08 -7.73
C ASP A 187 27.98 15.38 -9.00
N GLN A 188 27.34 14.23 -8.87
CA GLN A 188 26.77 13.48 -9.99
C GLN A 188 25.50 14.17 -10.51
N ILE A 189 24.67 14.68 -9.60
CA ILE A 189 23.45 15.45 -9.92
C ILE A 189 23.81 16.72 -10.70
N SER A 190 24.81 17.49 -10.24
CA SER A 190 25.27 18.71 -10.91
C SER A 190 25.87 18.45 -12.30
N LYS A 191 26.49 17.27 -12.50
CA LYS A 191 26.94 16.78 -13.82
C LYS A 191 25.80 16.31 -14.72
N GLY A 192 24.57 16.30 -14.23
CA GLY A 192 23.36 16.00 -15.00
C GLY A 192 22.88 14.57 -14.97
N ILE A 193 23.43 13.73 -14.08
CA ILE A 193 22.91 12.38 -13.83
C ILE A 193 21.60 12.53 -13.05
N ASP A 194 20.52 11.96 -13.58
CA ASP A 194 19.20 12.02 -12.93
C ASP A 194 19.11 11.01 -11.78
N ILE A 195 19.53 11.46 -10.59
CA ILE A 195 19.47 10.76 -9.31
C ILE A 195 18.46 11.51 -8.45
N ARG A 196 17.49 10.80 -7.87
CA ARG A 196 16.41 11.41 -7.09
C ARG A 196 16.30 10.78 -5.71
N PRO A 197 15.99 11.57 -4.66
CA PRO A 197 15.71 11.02 -3.35
C PRO A 197 14.46 10.15 -3.41
N THR A 198 14.52 9.04 -2.70
CA THR A 198 13.40 8.10 -2.50
C THR A 198 12.85 8.16 -1.09
N ILE A 199 13.49 8.95 -0.22
CA ILE A 199 13.00 9.27 1.12
C ILE A 199 13.13 10.78 1.31
N ALA A 200 12.09 11.41 1.85
CA ALA A 200 12.12 12.82 2.23
C ALA A 200 11.58 12.98 3.65
N VAL A 201 12.23 13.82 4.46
CA VAL A 201 11.91 14.02 5.88
C VAL A 201 11.51 15.47 6.08
N THR A 202 10.46 15.72 6.87
CA THR A 202 9.99 17.06 7.21
C THR A 202 9.40 17.13 8.61
N ARG A 203 9.21 18.34 9.14
CA ARG A 203 8.49 18.59 10.40
C ARG A 203 7.15 19.23 10.07
N ALA A 204 6.12 18.90 10.85
CA ALA A 204 4.82 19.55 10.73
C ALA A 204 4.10 19.60 12.07
N HIS A 205 3.03 20.39 12.11
CA HIS A 205 1.99 20.26 13.11
C HIS A 205 0.81 19.50 12.49
N MET A 206 0.20 18.60 13.27
CA MET A 206 -1.00 17.86 12.88
C MET A 206 -2.16 18.21 13.80
N LYS A 207 -3.32 18.51 13.21
CA LYS A 207 -4.57 18.76 13.94
C LYS A 207 -5.55 17.65 13.62
N LEU A 208 -6.09 17.00 14.64
CA LEU A 208 -7.09 15.94 14.52
C LEU A 208 -8.20 16.21 15.54
N ALA A 209 -9.45 16.00 15.14
CA ALA A 209 -10.60 16.18 16.03
C ALA A 209 -10.53 15.23 17.23
N GLU A 210 -10.06 14.00 17.03
CA GLU A 210 -9.94 13.01 18.09
C GLU A 210 -8.85 13.33 19.11
N VAL A 211 -7.84 14.12 18.72
CA VAL A 211 -6.85 14.64 19.67
C VAL A 211 -7.50 15.72 20.55
N ASP A 212 -8.33 16.59 19.98
CA ASP A 212 -9.08 17.57 20.76
C ASP A 212 -10.04 16.89 21.74
N GLU A 213 -10.78 15.88 21.28
CA GLU A 213 -11.64 15.07 22.13
C GLU A 213 -10.86 14.38 23.26
N ALA A 214 -9.71 13.76 22.94
CA ALA A 214 -8.86 13.14 23.94
C ALA A 214 -8.32 14.14 24.98
N ILE A 215 -8.06 15.39 24.58
CA ILE A 215 -7.68 16.47 25.51
C ILE A 215 -8.87 16.87 26.39
N GLU A 216 -10.05 17.07 25.81
CA GLU A 216 -11.27 17.43 26.54
C GLU A 216 -11.66 16.37 27.57
N GLN A 217 -11.46 15.09 27.24
CA GLN A 217 -11.71 13.94 28.10
C GLN A 217 -10.55 13.63 29.06
N GLY A 218 -9.48 14.44 29.06
CA GLY A 218 -8.34 14.31 29.96
C GLY A 218 -7.42 13.11 29.69
N ARG A 219 -7.55 12.45 28.53
CA ARG A 219 -6.67 11.36 28.10
C ARG A 219 -5.31 11.86 27.60
N LEU A 220 -5.27 13.07 27.04
CA LEU A 220 -4.05 13.75 26.62
C LEU A 220 -3.95 15.13 27.28
N ALA A 221 -2.72 15.61 27.49
CA ALA A 221 -2.45 16.94 28.03
C ALA A 221 -1.89 17.86 26.95
N LYS A 222 -2.14 19.17 27.06
CA LYS A 222 -1.43 20.19 26.28
C LYS A 222 -0.13 20.54 27.00
N ASP A 223 0.94 19.79 26.74
CA ASP A 223 2.24 19.95 27.40
C ASP A 223 3.09 21.10 26.82
N GLY A 224 2.66 21.71 25.71
CA GLY A 224 3.39 22.76 25.01
C GLY A 224 4.55 22.24 24.14
N ASP A 225 4.81 20.93 24.19
CA ASP A 225 5.88 20.29 23.44
C ASP A 225 5.36 19.28 22.41
N VAL A 226 4.99 18.06 22.84
CA VAL A 226 4.41 17.04 21.94
C VAL A 226 3.04 17.49 21.46
N VAL A 227 2.24 18.04 22.37
CA VAL A 227 0.94 18.64 22.12
C VAL A 227 1.03 20.13 22.42
N THR A 228 0.97 20.95 21.37
CA THR A 228 1.05 22.41 21.51
C THR A 228 -0.07 22.97 22.38
N SER A 229 0.07 24.22 22.84
CA SER A 229 -0.99 24.95 23.55
C SER A 229 -2.30 25.05 22.73
N GLU A 230 -2.21 25.00 21.41
CA GLU A 230 -3.34 24.98 20.48
C GLU A 230 -3.94 23.58 20.25
N GLY A 231 -3.40 22.54 20.89
CA GLY A 231 -3.85 21.16 20.70
C GLY A 231 -3.45 20.58 19.35
N GLN A 232 -2.31 21.00 18.79
CA GLN A 232 -1.72 20.37 17.61
C GLN A 232 -0.60 19.42 18.04
N LEU A 233 -0.41 18.34 17.31
CA LEU A 233 0.70 17.41 17.52
C LEU A 233 1.93 17.89 16.75
N LYS A 234 3.06 18.08 17.43
CA LYS A 234 4.36 18.26 16.74
C LYS A 234 4.85 16.91 16.25
N VAL A 235 5.16 16.82 14.96
CA VAL A 235 5.58 15.56 14.33
C VAL A 235 6.78 15.73 13.42
N LEU A 236 7.71 14.78 13.48
CA LEU A 236 8.64 14.51 12.38
C LEU A 236 7.97 13.47 11.46
N LYS A 237 8.03 13.70 10.16
CA LYS A 237 7.44 12.80 9.16
C LYS A 237 8.45 12.43 8.09
N ALA A 238 8.45 11.17 7.66
CA ALA A 238 9.24 10.70 6.54
C ALA A 238 8.35 10.04 5.49
N ALA A 239 8.39 10.53 4.25
CA ALA A 239 7.76 9.88 3.09
C ALA A 239 8.80 8.98 2.42
N ILE A 240 8.42 7.73 2.13
CA ILE A 240 9.33 6.70 1.63
C ILE A 240 8.73 6.01 0.41
N GLU A 241 9.47 6.04 -0.70
CA GLU A 241 9.18 5.29 -1.91
C GLU A 241 9.78 3.87 -1.86
N PRO A 242 9.10 2.87 -2.44
CA PRO A 242 9.60 1.51 -2.48
C PRO A 242 10.80 1.38 -3.42
N VAL A 243 11.86 0.73 -2.94
CA VAL A 243 13.07 0.43 -3.70
C VAL A 243 13.50 -1.00 -3.38
N TRP A 244 13.30 -1.90 -4.32
CA TRP A 244 13.48 -3.33 -4.10
C TRP A 244 14.86 -3.79 -4.58
N TYR A 245 15.64 -4.34 -3.67
CA TYR A 245 16.80 -5.16 -4.01
C TYR A 245 16.33 -6.59 -4.29
N LEU A 246 16.21 -6.93 -5.59
CA LEU A 246 15.56 -8.15 -6.06
C LEU A 246 16.13 -9.45 -5.47
N PRO A 247 17.47 -9.63 -5.32
CA PRO A 247 18.01 -10.81 -4.65
C PRO A 247 17.54 -10.95 -3.20
N GLY A 248 17.52 -9.84 -2.46
CA GLY A 248 17.07 -9.80 -1.06
C GLY A 248 15.56 -10.05 -0.93
N VAL A 249 14.75 -9.44 -1.81
CA VAL A 249 13.30 -9.68 -1.86
C VAL A 249 13.00 -11.16 -2.17
N ALA A 250 13.67 -11.75 -3.15
CA ALA A 250 13.50 -13.15 -3.49
C ALA A 250 13.85 -14.07 -2.31
N LYS A 251 14.97 -13.80 -1.63
CA LYS A 251 15.37 -14.51 -0.41
C LYS A 251 14.33 -14.38 0.70
N ARG A 252 13.79 -13.18 0.93
CA ARG A 252 12.77 -12.90 1.96
C ARG A 252 11.50 -13.72 1.74
N PHE A 253 11.15 -14.01 0.49
CA PHE A 253 10.01 -14.87 0.13
C PHE A 253 10.36 -16.35 -0.06
N GLY A 254 11.63 -16.74 0.14
CA GLY A 254 12.06 -18.13 -0.03
C GLY A 254 12.00 -18.64 -1.47
N ILE A 255 12.08 -17.74 -2.46
CA ILE A 255 12.01 -18.08 -3.89
C ILE A 255 13.29 -17.67 -4.62
N GLY A 256 13.51 -18.23 -5.81
CA GLY A 256 14.61 -17.81 -6.68
C GLY A 256 14.36 -16.43 -7.32
N GLU A 257 15.42 -15.63 -7.52
CA GLU A 257 15.35 -14.30 -8.16
C GLU A 257 14.72 -14.38 -9.56
N THR A 258 15.03 -15.42 -10.34
CA THR A 258 14.45 -15.65 -11.67
C THR A 258 12.94 -15.84 -11.63
N LEU A 259 12.43 -16.58 -10.63
CA LEU A 259 10.99 -16.79 -10.47
C LEU A 259 10.30 -15.48 -10.06
N LEU A 260 10.88 -14.74 -9.11
CA LEU A 260 10.37 -13.43 -8.71
C LEU A 260 10.25 -12.49 -9.91
N ARG A 261 11.32 -12.36 -10.70
CA ARG A 261 11.34 -11.49 -11.89
C ARG A 261 10.31 -11.91 -12.93
N ARG A 262 10.18 -13.22 -13.16
CA ARG A 262 9.20 -13.76 -14.11
C ARG A 262 7.77 -13.46 -13.66
N ALA A 263 7.44 -13.74 -12.41
CA ALA A 263 6.12 -13.42 -11.86
C ALA A 263 5.83 -11.92 -11.95
N LEU A 264 6.77 -11.06 -11.55
CA LEU A 264 6.63 -9.62 -11.67
C LEU A 264 6.40 -9.15 -13.11
N PHE A 265 7.00 -9.80 -14.11
CA PHE A 265 6.78 -9.46 -15.51
C PHE A 265 5.46 -10.01 -16.06
N GLU A 266 5.19 -11.31 -15.89
CA GLU A 266 4.01 -11.98 -16.46
C GLU A 266 2.72 -11.47 -15.80
N ASP A 267 2.69 -11.35 -14.47
CA ASP A 267 1.49 -10.99 -13.72
C ASP A 267 1.21 -9.48 -13.68
N THR A 268 2.10 -8.65 -14.25
CA THR A 268 1.85 -7.22 -14.48
C THR A 268 1.52 -6.90 -15.94
N GLY A 269 1.22 -7.92 -16.76
CA GLY A 269 0.91 -7.72 -18.18
C GLY A 269 2.13 -7.32 -19.02
N GLY A 270 3.32 -7.75 -18.62
CA GLY A 270 4.56 -7.49 -19.35
C GLY A 270 5.19 -6.12 -19.05
N MET A 271 4.82 -5.47 -17.94
CA MET A 271 5.48 -4.23 -17.54
C MET A 271 6.96 -4.49 -17.23
N TYR A 272 7.82 -3.58 -17.70
CA TYR A 272 9.28 -3.62 -17.53
C TYR A 272 9.94 -4.91 -18.07
N PRO A 273 10.12 -5.02 -19.40
CA PRO A 273 10.84 -6.15 -20.02
C PRO A 273 12.26 -6.38 -19.48
N GLU A 274 12.86 -5.37 -18.84
CA GLU A 274 14.15 -5.47 -18.16
C GLU A 274 14.16 -6.45 -16.98
N LEU A 275 13.00 -6.76 -16.38
CA LEU A 275 12.91 -7.83 -15.38
C LEU A 275 13.43 -9.16 -15.93
N ILE A 276 13.21 -9.41 -17.22
CA ILE A 276 13.67 -10.61 -17.94
C ILE A 276 14.99 -10.37 -18.67
N THR A 277 15.09 -9.25 -19.39
CA THR A 277 16.20 -8.99 -20.33
C THR A 277 17.46 -8.43 -19.66
N ARG A 278 17.36 -7.96 -18.41
CA ARG A 278 18.44 -7.31 -17.66
C ARG A 278 18.66 -7.91 -16.26
N PRO A 279 19.16 -9.15 -16.20
CA PRO A 279 19.48 -9.80 -14.92
C PRO A 279 20.62 -9.13 -14.16
N ASP A 280 21.42 -8.28 -14.81
CA ASP A 280 22.46 -7.44 -14.20
C ASP A 280 21.89 -6.30 -13.35
N LEU A 281 20.68 -5.81 -13.65
CA LEU A 281 20.01 -4.76 -12.88
C LEU A 281 19.33 -5.37 -11.66
N LYS A 282 19.95 -5.23 -10.47
CA LYS A 282 19.47 -5.86 -9.22
C LYS A 282 18.47 -5.04 -8.43
N VAL A 283 18.23 -3.80 -8.81
CA VAL A 283 17.28 -2.90 -8.13
C VAL A 283 16.06 -2.63 -9.00
N PHE A 284 14.89 -2.61 -8.38
CA PHE A 284 13.61 -2.31 -9.01
C PHE A 284 12.85 -1.27 -8.19
N LEU A 285 12.35 -0.23 -8.85
CA LEU A 285 11.45 0.77 -8.27
C LEU A 285 10.02 0.44 -8.74
N PRO A 286 9.27 -0.38 -7.99
CA PRO A 286 7.92 -0.76 -8.38
C PRO A 286 6.97 0.46 -8.32
N PRO A 287 6.04 0.61 -9.28
CA PRO A 287 5.07 1.70 -9.29
C PRO A 287 3.90 1.44 -8.32
N ILE A 288 4.20 1.10 -7.08
CA ILE A 288 3.21 0.83 -6.02
C ILE A 288 3.15 1.97 -5.00
N GLY A 289 2.18 1.91 -4.10
CA GLY A 289 2.07 2.84 -2.98
C GLY A 289 3.29 2.75 -2.05
N GLY A 290 3.81 3.92 -1.67
CA GLY A 290 4.87 4.04 -0.66
C GLY A 290 4.34 3.93 0.77
N LEU A 291 5.09 4.51 1.71
CA LEU A 291 4.71 4.60 3.11
C LEU A 291 5.12 5.93 3.71
N THR A 292 4.49 6.27 4.84
CA THR A 292 4.85 7.45 5.63
C THR A 292 5.08 7.06 7.08
N VAL A 293 6.15 7.56 7.67
CA VAL A 293 6.42 7.44 9.11
C VAL A 293 6.05 8.75 9.79
N TYR A 294 5.40 8.68 10.94
CA TYR A 294 5.11 9.80 11.84
C TYR A 294 5.76 9.50 13.19
N ILE A 295 6.61 10.40 13.67
CA ILE A 295 7.32 10.27 14.96
C ILE A 295 6.85 11.40 15.87
N PHE A 296 6.43 11.02 17.08
CA PHE A 296 5.97 11.89 18.15
C PHE A 296 7.00 11.91 19.28
N GLY A 297 7.32 13.11 19.77
CA GLY A 297 8.41 13.33 20.72
C GLY A 297 9.76 13.48 20.03
N ASP A 298 10.82 13.14 20.77
CA ASP A 298 12.20 13.29 20.31
C ASP A 298 12.61 12.13 19.39
N PRO A 299 12.90 12.38 18.09
CA PRO A 299 13.28 11.33 17.15
C PRO A 299 14.64 10.68 17.46
N GLU A 300 15.53 11.29 18.25
CA GLU A 300 16.81 10.66 18.63
C GLU A 300 16.58 9.39 19.46
N LYS A 301 15.48 9.35 20.22
CA LYS A 301 15.13 8.25 21.12
C LYS A 301 14.60 7.02 20.38
N ILE A 302 14.23 7.12 19.10
CA ILE A 302 13.55 6.02 18.38
C ILE A 302 14.41 4.76 18.24
N SER A 303 15.73 4.92 18.19
CA SER A 303 16.69 3.83 18.02
C SER A 303 17.32 3.37 19.35
N ASP A 304 17.08 4.10 20.44
CA ASP A 304 17.66 3.81 21.76
C ASP A 304 16.81 2.76 22.50
N PRO A 305 17.31 1.53 22.72
CA PRO A 305 16.56 0.47 23.39
C PRO A 305 16.31 0.76 24.89
N SER A 306 16.96 1.76 25.50
CA SER A 306 16.68 2.18 26.87
C SER A 306 15.44 3.05 26.99
N GLN A 307 15.00 3.67 25.89
CA GLN A 307 13.81 4.50 25.85
C GLN A 307 12.57 3.64 25.61
N LYS A 308 11.42 4.13 26.10
CA LYS A 308 10.12 3.50 25.86
C LYS A 308 9.61 3.86 24.47
N LEU A 309 9.43 2.86 23.62
CA LEU A 309 8.87 3.01 22.27
C LEU A 309 7.45 2.41 22.21
N THR A 310 6.47 3.26 21.91
CA THR A 310 5.13 2.82 21.50
C THR A 310 4.98 2.98 20.00
N MET A 311 4.54 1.92 19.32
CA MET A 311 4.46 1.92 17.87
C MET A 311 3.19 1.26 17.34
N ARG A 312 2.71 1.79 16.23
CA ARG A 312 1.72 1.12 15.37
C ARG A 312 2.21 1.04 13.93
N VAL A 313 2.05 -0.13 13.33
CA VAL A 313 2.13 -0.29 11.87
C VAL A 313 0.73 -0.43 11.29
N HIS A 314 0.34 0.52 10.46
CA HIS A 314 -0.99 0.65 9.88
C HIS A 314 -0.95 0.40 8.37
N ASP A 315 -1.93 -0.35 7.85
CA ASP A 315 -2.14 -0.50 6.41
C ASP A 315 -3.35 0.36 6.06
N GLU A 316 -3.24 1.14 4.98
CA GLU A 316 -4.24 2.07 4.48
C GLU A 316 -5.62 1.44 4.34
N CYS A 317 -6.63 2.19 4.78
CA CYS A 317 -8.04 1.93 4.56
C CYS A 317 -8.75 3.26 4.35
N ASN A 318 -8.72 3.80 3.13
CA ASN A 318 -9.21 5.13 2.78
C ASN A 318 -10.63 5.42 3.30
N GLY A 319 -11.57 4.51 3.06
CA GLY A 319 -12.95 4.64 3.52
C GLY A 319 -13.12 4.80 5.03
N SER A 320 -12.29 4.14 5.85
CA SER A 320 -12.34 4.30 7.31
C SER A 320 -11.45 5.44 7.76
N ASP A 321 -10.18 5.43 7.36
CA ASP A 321 -9.15 6.36 7.80
C ASP A 321 -9.49 7.82 7.46
N VAL A 322 -10.11 8.09 6.31
CA VAL A 322 -10.45 9.45 5.86
C VAL A 322 -11.91 9.78 6.13
N PHE A 323 -12.83 8.86 5.78
CA PHE A 323 -14.28 9.13 5.77
C PHE A 323 -15.05 8.52 6.95
N GLY A 324 -14.38 7.83 7.88
CA GLY A 324 -15.01 7.37 9.11
C GLY A 324 -15.99 6.19 8.94
N SER A 325 -15.83 5.37 7.89
CA SER A 325 -16.64 4.15 7.73
C SER A 325 -16.56 3.25 8.97
N ASP A 326 -17.75 2.79 9.40
CA ASP A 326 -18.03 1.95 10.57
C ASP A 326 -17.97 0.43 10.27
N ILE A 327 -17.72 0.05 9.02
CA ILE A 327 -17.65 -1.35 8.55
C ILE A 327 -16.37 -2.05 9.03
N CYS A 328 -15.34 -1.29 9.36
CA CYS A 328 -14.07 -1.83 9.84
C CYS A 328 -13.44 -0.97 10.95
N THR A 329 -12.52 -1.61 11.67
CA THR A 329 -11.80 -1.04 12.83
C THR A 329 -10.54 -0.26 12.46
N CYS A 330 -10.31 0.06 11.18
CA CYS A 330 -9.08 0.70 10.74
C CYS A 330 -8.85 2.07 11.38
N ARG A 331 -9.80 3.02 11.24
CA ARG A 331 -9.67 4.36 11.86
C ARG A 331 -9.66 4.31 13.38
N PRO A 332 -10.60 3.63 14.08
CA PRO A 332 -10.55 3.56 15.55
C PRO A 332 -9.18 3.11 16.06
N TYR A 333 -8.59 2.14 15.38
CA TYR A 333 -7.30 1.59 15.80
C TYR A 333 -6.10 2.46 15.41
N LEU A 334 -6.20 3.22 14.31
CA LEU A 334 -5.25 4.28 13.96
C LEU A 334 -5.25 5.40 14.99
N ILE A 335 -6.44 5.91 15.35
CA ILE A 335 -6.61 6.98 16.35
C ILE A 335 -6.10 6.52 17.73
N TYR A 336 -6.48 5.32 18.16
CA TYR A 336 -5.95 4.74 19.41
C TYR A 336 -4.41 4.63 19.38
N GLY A 337 -3.85 4.18 18.25
CA GLY A 337 -2.41 4.14 18.06
C GLY A 337 -1.74 5.51 18.19
N ILE A 338 -2.32 6.55 17.57
CA ILE A 338 -1.83 7.93 17.66
C ILE A 338 -1.89 8.40 19.12
N GLU A 339 -3.02 8.22 19.80
CA GLU A 339 -3.19 8.63 21.20
C GLU A 339 -2.13 7.98 22.11
N GLN A 340 -1.92 6.66 21.99
CA GLN A 340 -0.92 5.95 22.81
C GLN A 340 0.53 6.35 22.46
N CYS A 341 0.82 6.64 21.19
CA CYS A 341 2.11 7.15 20.75
C CYS A 341 2.40 8.53 21.34
N VAL A 342 1.41 9.44 21.25
CA VAL A 342 1.51 10.78 21.83
C VAL A 342 1.71 10.69 23.34
N LYS A 343 0.87 9.93 24.05
CA LYS A 343 0.99 9.75 25.50
C LYS A 343 2.38 9.26 25.92
N THR A 344 2.93 8.28 25.19
CA THR A 344 4.28 7.77 25.47
C THR A 344 5.35 8.84 25.26
N ALA A 345 5.19 9.69 24.25
CA ALA A 345 6.08 10.82 24.03
C ALA A 345 5.98 11.87 25.15
N GLN A 346 4.78 12.17 25.66
CA GLN A 346 4.60 13.08 26.81
C GLN A 346 5.23 12.53 28.10
N GLU A 347 5.24 11.21 28.26
CA GLU A 347 5.91 10.50 29.36
C GLU A 347 7.44 10.46 29.23
N GLY A 348 8.01 11.11 28.20
CA GLY A 348 9.45 11.18 27.96
C GLY A 348 10.02 10.09 27.04
N GLY A 349 9.18 9.17 26.58
CA GLY A 349 9.52 8.17 25.56
C GLY A 349 9.38 8.69 24.14
N VAL A 350 9.07 7.80 23.20
CA VAL A 350 8.87 8.11 21.78
C VAL A 350 7.70 7.30 21.21
N GLY A 351 6.90 7.95 20.38
CA GLY A 351 5.77 7.36 19.69
C GLY A 351 6.01 7.30 18.18
N ALA A 352 5.59 6.22 17.51
CA ALA A 352 5.72 6.14 16.06
C ALA A 352 4.55 5.42 15.36
N ILE A 353 4.08 6.01 14.27
CA ILE A 353 3.11 5.40 13.36
C ILE A 353 3.77 5.19 12.00
N VAL A 354 3.73 3.97 11.50
CA VAL A 354 4.14 3.66 10.12
C VAL A 354 2.88 3.36 9.31
N TYR A 355 2.58 4.21 8.33
CA TYR A 355 1.39 4.13 7.49
C TYR A 355 1.76 3.62 6.10
N PHE A 356 1.41 2.37 5.79
CA PHE A 356 1.63 1.74 4.49
C PHE A 356 0.44 1.94 3.56
N ARG A 357 0.69 2.35 2.31
CA ARG A 357 -0.35 2.52 1.29
C ARG A 357 -0.70 1.20 0.61
N LYS A 358 -1.36 0.33 1.38
CA LYS A 358 -1.73 -1.05 1.00
C LYS A 358 -3.24 -1.29 1.17
N GLU A 359 -4.04 -0.52 0.45
CA GLU A 359 -5.50 -0.60 0.49
C GLU A 359 -6.03 -2.03 0.23
N GLY A 360 -7.08 -2.40 0.97
CA GLY A 360 -7.80 -3.66 0.75
C GLY A 360 -6.93 -4.91 0.92
N ARG A 361 -5.94 -4.92 1.82
CA ARG A 361 -4.95 -5.99 1.96
C ARG A 361 -4.13 -6.23 0.68
N ALA A 362 -3.79 -5.12 0.02
CA ALA A 362 -3.13 -5.09 -1.29
C ALA A 362 -3.96 -5.72 -2.44
N LEU A 363 -5.28 -5.88 -2.27
CA LEU A 363 -6.22 -6.26 -3.34
C LEU A 363 -6.82 -5.05 -4.06
N GLY A 364 -6.66 -3.85 -3.50
CA GLY A 364 -7.27 -2.62 -3.99
C GLY A 364 -8.72 -2.43 -3.56
N GLU A 365 -9.21 -1.19 -3.75
CA GLU A 365 -10.51 -0.73 -3.26
C GLU A 365 -11.69 -1.37 -4.00
N VAL A 366 -11.57 -1.59 -5.31
CA VAL A 366 -12.61 -2.25 -6.12
C VAL A 366 -12.92 -3.64 -5.58
N THR A 367 -11.88 -4.47 -5.40
CA THR A 367 -12.03 -5.83 -4.86
C THR A 367 -12.63 -5.81 -3.45
N LYS A 368 -12.20 -4.87 -2.61
CA LYS A 368 -12.76 -4.67 -1.27
C LYS A 368 -14.27 -4.40 -1.31
N TYR A 369 -14.74 -3.53 -2.19
CA TYR A 369 -16.17 -3.24 -2.30
C TYR A 369 -16.97 -4.39 -2.89
N LEU A 370 -16.42 -5.13 -3.86
CA LEU A 370 -17.02 -6.38 -4.33
C LEU A 370 -17.18 -7.40 -3.19
N VAL A 371 -16.17 -7.54 -2.33
CA VAL A 371 -16.22 -8.41 -1.14
C VAL A 371 -17.28 -7.93 -0.16
N TYR A 372 -17.38 -6.64 0.12
CA TYR A 372 -18.42 -6.09 1.01
C TYR A 372 -19.82 -6.39 0.49
N ASN A 373 -20.07 -6.13 -0.80
CA ASN A 373 -21.35 -6.45 -1.44
C ASN A 373 -21.65 -7.95 -1.38
N ALA A 374 -20.67 -8.81 -1.66
CA ALA A 374 -20.84 -10.25 -1.62
C ALA A 374 -21.07 -10.79 -0.21
N ARG A 375 -20.46 -10.19 0.82
CA ARG A 375 -20.69 -10.52 2.24
C ARG A 375 -22.11 -10.20 2.67
N LYS A 376 -22.66 -9.06 2.25
CA LYS A 376 -24.03 -8.68 2.60
C LYS A 376 -25.09 -9.50 1.85
N ARG A 377 -24.82 -9.88 0.60
CA ARG A 377 -25.76 -10.64 -0.26
C ARG A 377 -25.71 -12.16 -0.11
N GLN A 378 -24.79 -12.70 0.71
CA GLN A 378 -24.72 -14.15 0.87
C GLN A 378 -25.90 -14.69 1.67
N GLU A 379 -26.26 -15.95 1.39
CA GLU A 379 -27.19 -16.68 2.22
C GLU A 379 -26.72 -16.68 3.68
N GLY A 380 -27.61 -16.29 4.60
CA GLY A 380 -27.29 -16.11 6.02
C GLY A 380 -26.72 -14.75 6.40
N GLY A 381 -26.51 -13.83 5.44
CA GLY A 381 -26.07 -12.46 5.67
C GLY A 381 -24.58 -12.31 6.02
N ASP A 382 -24.20 -11.13 6.48
CA ASP A 382 -22.81 -10.81 6.84
C ASP A 382 -22.48 -11.28 8.26
N THR A 383 -22.02 -12.54 8.37
CA THR A 383 -21.63 -13.17 9.64
C THR A 383 -20.11 -13.25 9.79
N ALA A 384 -19.63 -13.25 11.04
CA ALA A 384 -18.19 -13.40 11.31
C ALA A 384 -17.66 -14.77 10.81
N ALA A 385 -18.48 -15.83 10.89
CA ALA A 385 -18.13 -17.17 10.40
C ALA A 385 -17.80 -17.21 8.90
N ASN A 386 -18.45 -16.37 8.07
CA ASN A 386 -18.26 -16.35 6.62
C ASN A 386 -17.36 -15.19 6.14
N TYR A 387 -16.77 -14.42 7.05
CA TYR A 387 -16.10 -13.17 6.75
C TYR A 387 -15.01 -13.31 5.67
N PHE A 388 -14.13 -14.31 5.78
CA PHE A 388 -13.04 -14.52 4.82
C PHE A 388 -13.45 -15.29 3.56
N LYS A 389 -14.54 -16.05 3.63
CA LYS A 389 -15.01 -16.91 2.53
C LYS A 389 -15.23 -16.12 1.26
N ARG A 390 -15.85 -14.93 1.37
CA ARG A 390 -16.12 -14.08 0.21
C ARG A 390 -14.87 -13.43 -0.37
N THR A 391 -13.88 -13.12 0.46
CA THR A 391 -12.57 -12.66 -0.03
C THR A 391 -11.91 -13.76 -0.85
N GLU A 392 -11.85 -14.99 -0.36
CA GLU A 392 -11.26 -16.12 -1.11
C GLU A 392 -12.01 -16.41 -2.41
N CYS A 393 -13.35 -16.37 -2.41
CA CYS A 393 -14.13 -16.58 -3.63
C CYS A 393 -13.85 -15.54 -4.73
N ILE A 394 -13.57 -14.29 -4.36
CA ILE A 394 -13.39 -13.18 -5.30
C ILE A 394 -11.92 -13.01 -5.69
N ALA A 395 -11.02 -13.06 -4.71
CA ALA A 395 -9.59 -12.76 -4.88
C ALA A 395 -8.71 -14.01 -4.99
N GLY A 396 -9.26 -15.21 -4.74
CA GLY A 396 -8.49 -16.46 -4.68
C GLY A 396 -7.64 -16.63 -3.41
N VAL A 397 -7.47 -15.58 -2.61
CA VAL A 397 -6.66 -15.55 -1.39
C VAL A 397 -7.28 -14.61 -0.35
N LYS A 398 -6.99 -14.84 0.95
CA LYS A 398 -7.47 -13.97 2.04
C LYS A 398 -6.70 -12.64 2.18
N ASP A 399 -5.43 -12.63 1.76
CA ASP A 399 -4.48 -11.54 2.01
C ASP A 399 -3.34 -11.58 0.97
N MET A 400 -3.02 -10.43 0.36
CA MET A 400 -1.88 -10.26 -0.56
C MET A 400 -0.82 -9.31 -0.01
N ARG A 401 -0.88 -8.96 1.28
CA ARG A 401 0.11 -8.08 1.89
C ARG A 401 1.43 -8.83 2.08
N PHE A 402 2.46 -8.27 1.47
CA PHE A 402 3.85 -8.61 1.68
C PHE A 402 4.36 -8.13 3.05
N GLN A 403 3.84 -8.69 4.14
CA GLN A 403 4.23 -8.29 5.50
C GLN A 403 5.69 -8.63 5.80
N ALA A 404 6.29 -9.58 5.08
CA ALA A 404 7.70 -9.92 5.21
C ALA A 404 8.64 -8.75 4.88
N LEU A 405 8.21 -7.75 4.10
CA LEU A 405 8.98 -6.53 3.79
C LEU A 405 8.72 -5.38 4.77
N MET A 406 7.67 -5.48 5.58
CA MET A 406 7.23 -4.44 6.52
C MET A 406 8.31 -4.01 7.53
N PRO A 407 9.17 -4.91 8.08
CA PRO A 407 10.17 -4.52 9.07
C PRO A 407 11.29 -3.63 8.52
N ASP A 408 11.48 -3.54 7.20
CA ASP A 408 12.60 -2.83 6.59
C ASP A 408 12.66 -1.35 7.01
N VAL A 409 11.51 -0.68 7.13
CA VAL A 409 11.46 0.72 7.62
C VAL A 409 11.74 0.82 9.12
N LEU A 410 11.42 -0.20 9.91
CA LEU A 410 11.77 -0.24 11.33
C LEU A 410 13.28 -0.41 11.51
N HIS A 411 13.89 -1.27 10.70
CA HIS A 411 15.34 -1.39 10.62
C HIS A 411 16.02 -0.11 10.12
N TRP A 412 15.41 0.59 9.16
CA TRP A 412 15.90 1.89 8.71
C TRP A 412 15.92 2.93 9.82
N LEU A 413 14.90 2.94 10.69
CA LEU A 413 14.85 3.76 11.90
C LEU A 413 15.81 3.28 13.02
N GLY A 414 16.52 2.16 12.82
CA GLY A 414 17.44 1.59 13.81
C GLY A 414 16.75 0.85 14.97
N ILE A 415 15.45 0.58 14.86
CA ILE A 415 14.66 -0.04 15.94
C ILE A 415 15.11 -1.48 16.17
N LYS A 416 15.28 -1.83 17.45
CA LYS A 416 15.63 -3.18 17.93
C LYS A 416 14.60 -3.75 18.91
N LYS A 417 13.83 -2.88 19.57
CA LYS A 417 12.86 -3.23 20.60
C LYS A 417 11.67 -2.28 20.50
N ILE A 418 10.46 -2.81 20.60
CA ILE A 418 9.20 -2.07 20.73
C ILE A 418 8.59 -2.44 22.08
N ASP A 419 8.48 -1.48 23.00
CA ASP A 419 7.88 -1.74 24.32
C ASP A 419 6.39 -1.99 24.20
N ARG A 420 5.67 -1.17 23.42
CA ARG A 420 4.22 -1.30 23.23
C ARG A 420 3.86 -1.31 21.75
N PHE A 421 3.44 -2.45 21.23
CA PHE A 421 3.00 -2.61 19.85
C PHE A 421 1.47 -2.61 19.77
N ILE A 422 0.90 -1.54 19.22
CA ILE A 422 -0.56 -1.35 19.10
C ILE A 422 -1.06 -2.15 17.90
N SER A 423 -1.20 -3.47 18.06
CA SER A 423 -1.70 -4.37 17.01
C SER A 423 -2.17 -5.73 17.55
N MET A 424 -3.27 -6.21 16.98
CA MET A 424 -3.74 -7.59 17.16
C MET A 424 -3.22 -8.54 16.07
N SER A 425 -2.57 -8.02 15.03
CA SER A 425 -2.19 -8.84 13.87
C SER A 425 -0.99 -9.72 14.15
N ASN A 426 -1.20 -11.05 14.14
CA ASN A 426 -0.10 -12.01 14.20
C ASN A 426 0.82 -11.92 12.98
N MET A 427 0.29 -11.61 11.80
CA MET A 427 1.13 -11.42 10.60
C MET A 427 2.14 -10.29 10.79
N LYS A 428 1.72 -9.16 11.37
CA LYS A 428 2.62 -8.03 11.65
C LYS A 428 3.59 -8.38 12.77
N TYR A 429 3.10 -8.96 13.86
CA TYR A 429 3.93 -9.36 15.00
C TYR A 429 5.03 -10.36 14.59
N ASN A 430 4.65 -11.41 13.85
CA ASN A 430 5.58 -12.45 13.40
C ASN A 430 6.61 -11.90 12.41
N ALA A 431 6.20 -10.98 11.52
CA ALA A 431 7.14 -10.34 10.60
C ALA A 431 8.18 -9.48 11.34
N ILE A 432 7.76 -8.71 12.35
CA ILE A 432 8.66 -7.85 13.15
C ILE A 432 9.59 -8.71 14.00
N THR A 433 9.05 -9.63 14.80
CA THR A 433 9.87 -10.48 15.68
C THR A 433 10.77 -11.42 14.90
N GLY A 434 10.28 -11.99 13.80
CA GLY A 434 11.09 -12.80 12.88
C GLY A 434 12.22 -12.04 12.18
N SER A 435 12.16 -10.71 12.13
CA SER A 435 13.25 -9.86 11.62
C SER A 435 14.33 -9.54 12.66
N GLY A 436 14.11 -9.94 13.92
CA GLY A 436 15.00 -9.69 15.05
C GLY A 436 14.71 -8.38 15.81
N ILE A 437 13.45 -7.93 15.80
CA ILE A 437 12.99 -6.80 16.63
C ILE A 437 12.10 -7.36 17.75
N ASP A 438 12.48 -7.12 19.00
CA ASP A 438 11.70 -7.60 20.14
C ASP A 438 10.43 -6.77 20.34
N ILE A 439 9.32 -7.43 20.68
CA ILE A 439 8.06 -6.77 21.08
C ILE A 439 7.75 -7.22 22.51
N LEU A 440 7.71 -6.28 23.46
CA LEU A 440 7.48 -6.60 24.88
C LEU A 440 5.99 -6.73 25.21
N GLU A 441 5.17 -5.79 24.75
CA GLU A 441 3.72 -5.75 24.97
C GLU A 441 3.00 -5.65 23.62
N ARG A 442 1.98 -6.48 23.43
CA ARG A 442 0.99 -6.30 22.35
C ARG A 442 -0.26 -5.70 22.97
N VAL A 443 -0.71 -4.57 22.42
CA VAL A 443 -1.87 -3.84 22.91
C VAL A 443 -3.01 -4.00 21.91
N SER A 444 -4.16 -4.48 22.37
CA SER A 444 -5.41 -4.57 21.61
C SER A 444 -6.11 -3.21 21.53
N ILE A 445 -7.13 -3.11 20.67
CA ILE A 445 -8.01 -1.93 20.69
C ILE A 445 -8.95 -2.04 21.91
N PRO A 446 -9.27 -0.92 22.60
CA PRO A 446 -10.32 -0.89 23.61
C PRO A 446 -11.69 -1.30 23.03
N GLU A 447 -12.51 -2.02 23.81
CA GLU A 447 -13.81 -2.54 23.37
C GLU A 447 -14.79 -1.40 23.02
N ASP A 448 -14.77 -0.32 23.79
CA ASP A 448 -15.60 0.88 23.60
C ASP A 448 -15.26 1.66 22.32
N MET A 449 -14.11 1.39 21.71
CA MET A 449 -13.72 1.98 20.42
C MET A 449 -14.09 1.11 19.21
N ILE A 450 -14.67 -0.08 19.41
CA ILE A 450 -15.05 -0.97 18.31
C ILE A 450 -16.48 -0.62 17.84
N PRO A 451 -16.67 -0.14 16.60
CA PRO A 451 -18.02 0.09 16.07
C PRO A 451 -18.84 -1.21 16.02
N GLU A 452 -20.15 -1.10 16.17
CA GLU A 452 -21.05 -2.26 16.23
C GLU A 452 -20.96 -3.14 14.96
N ASP A 453 -21.04 -2.57 13.76
CA ASP A 453 -20.95 -3.32 12.49
C ASP A 453 -19.55 -3.93 12.29
N SER A 454 -18.52 -3.35 12.91
CA SER A 454 -17.14 -3.85 12.89
C SER A 454 -16.90 -5.06 13.80
N GLN A 455 -17.84 -5.42 14.68
CA GLN A 455 -17.75 -6.63 15.52
C GLN A 455 -17.62 -7.90 14.66
N VAL A 456 -18.24 -7.92 13.48
CA VAL A 456 -18.12 -9.00 12.49
C VAL A 456 -16.66 -9.22 12.10
N GLU A 457 -15.95 -8.13 11.79
CA GLU A 457 -14.55 -8.17 11.41
C GLU A 457 -13.67 -8.63 12.58
N ILE A 458 -13.85 -8.04 13.77
CA ILE A 458 -12.98 -8.30 14.92
C ILE A 458 -13.10 -9.75 15.35
N LYS A 459 -14.31 -10.28 15.53
CA LYS A 459 -14.49 -11.67 15.96
C LYS A 459 -14.00 -12.67 14.91
N ALA A 460 -14.23 -12.39 13.62
CA ALA A 460 -13.68 -13.21 12.55
C ALA A 460 -12.15 -13.25 12.57
N LYS A 461 -11.50 -12.10 12.78
CA LYS A 461 -10.04 -12.01 12.88
C LYS A 461 -9.50 -12.76 14.09
N ILE A 462 -10.13 -12.62 15.26
CA ILE A 462 -9.71 -13.33 16.47
C ILE A 462 -9.82 -14.84 16.27
N ALA A 463 -10.91 -15.32 15.65
CA ALA A 463 -11.07 -16.73 15.28
C ALA A 463 -10.03 -17.23 14.27
N ASP A 464 -9.60 -16.38 13.32
CA ASP A 464 -8.51 -16.65 12.37
C ASP A 464 -7.11 -16.47 13.01
N GLY A 465 -7.05 -16.33 14.34
CA GLY A 465 -5.83 -16.35 15.13
C GLY A 465 -5.25 -14.98 15.49
N TYR A 466 -5.99 -13.88 15.34
CA TYR A 466 -5.50 -12.58 15.83
C TYR A 466 -5.40 -12.56 17.36
N PHE A 467 -4.41 -11.84 17.87
CA PHE A 467 -4.18 -11.71 19.30
C PHE A 467 -5.34 -10.99 19.98
N THR A 468 -5.76 -11.53 21.11
CA THR A 468 -6.74 -10.96 22.03
C THR A 468 -6.29 -11.27 23.46
N THR A 469 -6.62 -10.38 24.39
CA THR A 469 -6.50 -10.63 25.83
C THR A 469 -7.72 -11.36 26.39
N GLU A 470 -8.77 -11.48 25.61
CA GLU A 470 -10.02 -12.15 25.96
C GLU A 470 -10.08 -13.58 25.42
N ASN A 471 -11.13 -14.33 25.77
CA ASN A 471 -11.35 -15.65 25.22
C ASN A 471 -11.66 -15.58 23.72
N ALA A 472 -11.14 -16.52 22.95
CA ALA A 472 -11.49 -16.64 21.53
C ALA A 472 -13.00 -16.88 21.38
N PRO A 473 -13.66 -16.25 20.39
CA PRO A 473 -15.09 -16.41 20.17
C PRO A 473 -15.42 -17.87 19.81
N THR A 474 -16.50 -18.40 20.38
CA THR A 474 -17.00 -19.73 20.05
C THR A 474 -17.61 -19.75 18.65
N GLU A 475 -17.80 -20.93 18.05
CA GLU A 475 -18.52 -21.05 16.77
C GLU A 475 -19.92 -20.43 16.83
N LYS A 476 -20.60 -20.57 17.97
CA LYS A 476 -21.90 -19.95 18.21
C LYS A 476 -21.82 -18.42 18.19
N ASP A 477 -20.77 -17.84 18.78
CA ASP A 477 -20.55 -16.39 18.78
C ASP A 477 -20.28 -15.86 17.36
N LEU A 478 -19.56 -16.62 16.54
CA LEU A 478 -19.25 -16.26 15.14
C LEU A 478 -20.50 -16.27 14.25
N VAL A 479 -21.44 -17.19 14.49
CA VAL A 479 -22.71 -17.27 13.74
C VAL A 479 -23.68 -16.17 14.19
N ASN A 480 -23.70 -15.86 15.49
CA ASN A 480 -24.59 -14.85 16.06
C ASN A 480 -24.13 -13.41 15.81
N THR A 481 -22.83 -13.20 15.57
CA THR A 481 -22.31 -11.88 15.25
C THR A 481 -22.59 -11.55 13.79
N ARG A 482 -23.56 -10.66 13.59
CA ARG A 482 -24.07 -10.22 12.29
C ARG A 482 -23.87 -8.74 12.12
N GLY A 483 -23.47 -8.35 10.91
CA GLY A 483 -23.50 -6.95 10.50
C GLY A 483 -24.90 -6.56 10.05
N ARG A 484 -25.08 -5.28 9.71
CA ARG A 484 -26.33 -4.75 9.13
C ARG A 484 -26.79 -5.55 7.93
N ASP A 485 -28.11 -5.69 7.78
CA ASP A 485 -28.71 -6.41 6.66
C ASP A 485 -28.63 -5.60 5.36
N TRP A 486 -28.84 -6.27 4.23
CA TRP A 486 -28.81 -5.61 2.92
C TRP A 486 -29.88 -4.52 2.79
N ASP A 487 -31.05 -4.73 3.39
CA ASP A 487 -32.18 -3.79 3.32
C ASP A 487 -31.94 -2.52 4.16
N ASP A 488 -31.06 -2.59 5.17
CA ASP A 488 -30.61 -1.41 5.94
C ASP A 488 -29.66 -0.50 5.14
N ILE A 489 -29.20 -0.95 3.96
CA ILE A 489 -28.30 -0.21 3.04
C ILE A 489 -29.12 0.65 2.04
N HIS A 490 -30.45 0.55 2.04
CA HIS A 490 -31.31 1.52 1.35
C HIS A 490 -31.30 2.86 2.09
N HIS A 491 -30.20 3.59 1.95
CA HIS A 491 -30.06 5.00 2.35
C HIS A 491 -30.80 5.94 1.39
#